data_AF-F0RSJ2-F1
#
_entry.id   AF-F0RSJ2-F1
#
_cell.length_a   1.000
_cell.length_b   1.000
_cell.length_c   1.000
_cell.angle_alpha   90.00
_cell.angle_beta   90.00
_cell.angle_gamma   90.00
#
_symmetry.space_group_name_H-M   'P 1'
#
loop_
_entity.id
_entity.type
_entity.pdbx_description
1 polymer ?
#
loop_
_entity_poly.entity_id
_entity_poly.type
_entity_poly.pdbx_seq_one_letter_code
_entity_poly.pdbx_strand_id
1 'polypeptide(L)'
;MRTMLSVLLCLALLFFVSCDPDGGSDLNPTQEKIKLLLDELKLADEEVMAYRSSHSGNPPAGYSESGTTRTYTDYTNAHGVLIDGTDDLSALPVPQYGVMDMDFSGGTVGTLTRLRLNITIVATGPPREMDVTSCFLNETDVTEDAEEMYENP
;
A
#
# COMPACT_ATOMS: atom_id res chain seq x y z
N MET A 1 12.46 6.49 -13.70
CA MET A 1 12.55 6.53 -12.22
C MET A 1 11.14 6.45 -11.66
N ARG A 2 10.65 5.24 -11.35
CA ARG A 2 9.30 4.97 -10.82
C ARG A 2 9.31 4.17 -9.51
N THR A 3 10.50 3.84 -9.00
CA THR A 3 10.76 3.03 -7.81
C THR A 3 10.59 3.77 -6.48
N MET A 4 10.15 5.04 -6.49
CA MET A 4 10.10 5.87 -5.28
C MET A 4 8.73 5.96 -4.61
N LEU A 5 7.65 5.38 -5.17
CA LEU A 5 6.30 5.58 -4.61
C LEU A 5 5.89 4.55 -3.57
N SER A 6 6.21 3.26 -3.77
CA SER A 6 5.92 2.20 -2.78
C SER A 6 6.72 2.42 -1.49
N VAL A 7 7.93 2.98 -1.60
CA VAL A 7 8.71 3.45 -0.44
C VAL A 7 8.00 4.60 0.26
N LEU A 8 7.36 5.50 -0.48
CA LEU A 8 6.75 6.71 0.06
C LEU A 8 5.35 6.51 0.64
N LEU A 9 4.63 5.48 0.19
CA LEU A 9 3.35 5.06 0.78
C LEU A 9 3.58 4.33 2.11
N CYS A 10 4.57 3.43 2.16
CA CYS A 10 5.07 2.90 3.44
C CYS A 10 5.57 4.04 4.33
N LEU A 11 6.28 5.05 3.77
CA LEU A 11 6.74 6.21 4.53
C LEU A 11 5.58 7.09 5.02
N ALA A 12 4.51 7.29 4.25
CA ALA A 12 3.37 8.14 4.62
C ALA A 12 2.51 7.49 5.71
N LEU A 13 2.26 6.18 5.62
CA LEU A 13 1.64 5.43 6.71
C LEU A 13 2.57 5.33 7.94
N LEU A 14 3.89 5.32 7.73
CA LEU A 14 4.85 5.49 8.83
C LEU A 14 4.91 6.94 9.36
N PHE A 15 4.53 7.97 8.58
CA PHE A 15 4.50 9.36 9.04
C PHE A 15 3.23 9.70 9.83
N PHE A 16 2.13 8.96 9.63
CA PHE A 16 1.02 8.95 10.59
C PHE A 16 1.37 8.23 11.92
N VAL A 17 2.42 7.41 11.93
CA VAL A 17 2.76 6.49 13.04
C VAL A 17 4.13 6.80 13.67
N SER A 18 4.90 7.74 13.12
CA SER A 18 6.20 8.19 13.64
C SER A 18 6.09 9.61 14.16
N CYS A 19 5.38 9.78 15.27
CA CYS A 19 5.60 10.91 16.15
C CYS A 19 5.88 10.40 17.56
N ASP A 20 6.93 9.60 17.72
CA ASP A 20 7.62 9.51 19.01
C ASP A 20 9.05 10.05 18.84
N PRO A 21 9.36 11.24 19.37
CA PRO A 21 10.73 11.73 19.46
C PRO A 21 11.65 10.86 20.36
N ASP A 22 11.11 9.86 21.07
CA ASP A 22 11.83 9.04 22.05
C ASP A 22 12.05 7.55 21.66
N GLY A 23 11.98 7.20 20.37
CA GLY A 23 12.72 6.04 19.84
C GLY A 23 12.29 4.64 20.29
N GLY A 24 11.00 4.41 20.56
CA GLY A 24 10.41 3.07 20.70
C GLY A 24 9.33 2.83 19.65
N SER A 25 9.64 2.06 18.59
CA SER A 25 8.70 1.83 17.48
C SER A 25 8.14 0.41 17.50
N ASP A 26 7.23 0.12 18.42
CA ASP A 26 6.46 -1.13 18.36
C ASP A 26 5.13 -0.82 17.64
N LEU A 27 5.01 -1.29 16.40
CA LEU A 27 3.74 -1.24 15.67
C LEU A 27 2.72 -2.15 16.39
N ASN A 28 1.46 -1.73 16.44
CA ASN A 28 0.41 -2.64 16.92
C ASN A 28 0.18 -3.78 15.90
N PRO A 29 -0.47 -4.90 16.30
CA PRO A 29 -0.68 -6.03 15.39
C PRO A 29 -1.41 -5.70 14.09
N THR A 30 -2.36 -4.75 14.11
CA THR A 30 -3.09 -4.29 12.93
C THR A 30 -2.17 -3.52 11.97
N GLN A 31 -1.32 -2.65 12.51
CA GLN A 31 -0.32 -1.88 11.77
C GLN A 31 0.77 -2.79 11.18
N GLU A 32 1.25 -3.78 11.95
CA GLU A 32 2.16 -4.81 11.43
C GLU A 32 1.53 -5.56 10.27
N LYS A 33 0.24 -5.89 10.37
CA LYS A 33 -0.49 -6.57 9.29
C LYS A 33 -0.58 -5.69 8.05
N ILE A 34 -1.00 -4.43 8.15
CA ILE A 34 -1.06 -3.51 7.02
C ILE A 34 0.32 -3.34 6.37
N LYS A 35 1.35 -3.16 7.19
CA LYS A 35 2.73 -3.06 6.72
C LYS A 35 3.15 -4.29 5.92
N LEU A 36 2.86 -5.49 6.42
CA LEU A 36 3.13 -6.74 5.71
C LEU A 36 2.46 -6.74 4.33
N LEU A 37 1.17 -6.39 4.24
CA LEU A 37 0.43 -6.40 2.96
C LEU A 37 1.05 -5.42 1.94
N LEU A 38 1.43 -4.23 2.39
CA LEU A 38 2.07 -3.23 1.53
C LEU A 38 3.47 -3.64 1.09
N ASP A 39 4.24 -4.32 1.95
CA ASP A 39 5.54 -4.87 1.59
C ASP A 39 5.40 -6.00 0.54
N GLU A 40 4.38 -6.86 0.65
CA GLU A 40 4.10 -7.91 -0.34
C GLU A 40 3.65 -7.33 -1.69
N LEU A 41 2.86 -6.26 -1.69
CA LEU A 41 2.50 -5.52 -2.90
C LEU A 41 3.72 -4.84 -3.54
N LYS A 42 4.59 -4.24 -2.72
CA LYS A 42 5.83 -3.63 -3.20
C LYS A 42 6.74 -4.67 -3.85
N LEU A 43 6.86 -5.86 -3.27
CA LEU A 43 7.59 -6.96 -3.88
C LEU A 43 7.01 -7.32 -5.26
N ALA A 44 5.69 -7.42 -5.37
CA ALA A 44 5.03 -7.68 -6.64
C ALA A 44 5.30 -6.56 -7.68
N ASP A 45 5.28 -5.29 -7.28
CA ASP A 45 5.64 -4.17 -8.15
C ASP A 45 7.09 -4.30 -8.67
N GLU A 46 8.04 -4.65 -7.79
CA GLU A 46 9.45 -4.85 -8.15
C GLU A 46 9.62 -5.99 -9.14
N GLU A 47 8.89 -7.09 -8.95
CA GLU A 47 8.87 -8.23 -9.87
C GLU A 47 8.29 -7.87 -11.24
N VAL A 48 7.15 -7.17 -11.28
CA VAL A 48 6.55 -6.67 -12.52
C VAL A 48 7.55 -5.80 -13.27
N MET A 49 8.23 -4.89 -12.57
CA MET A 49 9.24 -4.02 -13.18
C MET A 49 10.46 -4.80 -13.71
N ALA A 50 10.93 -5.81 -12.99
CA ALA A 50 12.01 -6.68 -13.43
C ALA A 50 11.60 -7.53 -14.65
N TYR A 51 10.37 -8.06 -14.65
CA TYR A 51 9.80 -8.80 -15.76
C TYR A 51 9.69 -7.93 -17.01
N ARG A 52 9.12 -6.73 -16.90
CA ARG A 52 9.01 -5.78 -18.02
C ARG A 52 10.37 -5.43 -18.62
N SER A 53 11.37 -5.23 -17.77
CA SER A 53 12.74 -4.93 -18.20
C SER A 53 13.36 -6.07 -19.02
N SER A 54 12.95 -7.31 -18.77
CA SER A 54 13.42 -8.50 -19.51
C SER A 54 12.52 -8.91 -20.70
N HIS A 55 11.29 -8.37 -20.80
CA HIS A 55 10.27 -8.78 -21.78
C HIS A 55 9.80 -7.63 -22.68
N SER A 56 10.73 -6.76 -23.09
CA SER A 56 10.46 -5.65 -24.01
C SER A 56 9.33 -4.72 -23.56
N GLY A 57 9.18 -4.55 -22.24
CA GLY A 57 8.15 -3.72 -21.63
C GLY A 57 6.78 -4.37 -21.46
N ASN A 58 6.59 -5.62 -21.93
CA ASN A 58 5.35 -6.36 -21.75
C ASN A 58 5.13 -6.72 -20.28
N PRO A 59 3.91 -6.58 -19.75
CA PRO A 59 3.59 -6.98 -18.39
C PRO A 59 3.61 -8.51 -18.23
N PRO A 60 3.84 -9.02 -17.01
CA PRO A 60 3.64 -10.45 -16.72
C PRO A 60 2.15 -10.81 -16.77
N ALA A 61 1.86 -12.12 -16.82
CA ALA A 61 0.49 -12.61 -16.68
C ALA A 61 -0.07 -12.22 -15.31
N GLY A 62 -1.38 -11.94 -15.25
CA GLY A 62 -2.05 -11.51 -14.02
C GLY A 62 -1.78 -10.06 -13.63
N TYR A 63 -1.06 -9.28 -14.44
CA TYR A 63 -0.86 -7.85 -14.22
C TYR A 63 -1.29 -7.02 -15.44
N SER A 64 -1.95 -5.89 -15.20
CA SER A 64 -2.25 -4.90 -16.24
C SER A 64 -2.24 -3.47 -15.70
N GLU A 65 -2.04 -2.50 -16.61
CA GLU A 65 -2.09 -1.07 -16.33
C GLU A 65 -3.09 -0.40 -17.28
N SER A 66 -4.01 0.38 -16.75
CA SER A 66 -4.92 1.22 -17.54
C SER A 66 -4.93 2.64 -16.96
N GLY A 67 -4.29 3.57 -17.67
CA GLY A 67 -4.09 4.92 -17.16
C GLY A 67 -3.16 4.90 -15.94
N THR A 68 -3.70 5.28 -14.79
CA THR A 68 -3.01 5.27 -13.49
C THR A 68 -3.29 4.04 -12.65
N THR A 69 -4.35 3.30 -12.99
CA THR A 69 -4.76 2.10 -12.25
C THR A 69 -3.93 0.90 -12.65
N ARG A 70 -3.39 0.22 -11.65
CA ARG A 70 -2.75 -1.10 -11.73
C ARG A 70 -3.76 -2.15 -11.30
N THR A 71 -3.84 -3.25 -12.04
CA THR A 71 -4.72 -4.37 -11.72
C THR A 71 -3.88 -5.64 -11.60
N TYR A 72 -4.02 -6.31 -10.47
CA TYR A 72 -3.51 -7.65 -10.20
C TYR A 72 -4.69 -8.62 -10.26
N THR A 73 -4.55 -9.73 -10.99
CA THR A 73 -5.59 -10.76 -11.11
C THR A 73 -4.92 -12.11 -11.01
N ASP A 74 -5.25 -12.85 -9.96
CA ASP A 74 -4.57 -14.11 -9.61
C ASP A 74 -3.02 -14.01 -9.65
N TYR A 75 -2.45 -12.85 -9.30
CA TYR A 75 -1.00 -12.65 -9.36
C TYR A 75 -0.34 -13.25 -8.13
N THR A 76 0.61 -14.17 -8.30
CA THR A 76 1.36 -14.77 -7.18
C THR A 76 2.79 -14.25 -7.18
N ASN A 77 3.19 -13.59 -6.10
CA ASN A 77 4.56 -13.09 -5.94
C ASN A 77 5.55 -14.20 -5.53
N ALA A 78 6.84 -13.88 -5.44
CA ALA A 78 7.90 -14.84 -5.09
C ALA A 78 7.78 -15.41 -3.67
N HIS A 79 7.06 -14.75 -2.76
CA HIS A 79 6.75 -15.27 -1.43
C HIS A 79 5.55 -16.23 -1.40
N GLY A 80 4.93 -16.48 -2.56
CA GLY A 80 3.73 -17.32 -2.66
C GLY A 80 2.47 -16.62 -2.15
N VAL A 81 2.47 -15.30 -2.09
CA VAL A 81 1.28 -14.50 -1.77
C VAL A 81 0.51 -14.24 -3.07
N LEU A 82 -0.74 -14.66 -3.08
CA LEU A 82 -1.72 -14.36 -4.11
C LEU A 82 -2.28 -12.95 -3.86
N ILE A 83 -2.25 -12.13 -4.90
CA ILE A 83 -2.69 -10.73 -4.91
C ILE A 83 -3.75 -10.60 -6.00
N ASP A 84 -4.91 -10.09 -5.63
CA ASP A 84 -6.00 -9.77 -6.54
C ASP A 84 -6.60 -8.40 -6.17
N GLY A 85 -6.76 -7.51 -7.14
CA GLY A 85 -7.38 -6.21 -6.93
C GLY A 85 -6.78 -5.09 -7.74
N THR A 86 -7.09 -3.86 -7.33
CA THR A 86 -6.72 -2.64 -8.05
C THR A 86 -6.07 -1.61 -7.15
N ASP A 87 -5.06 -0.95 -7.70
CA ASP A 87 -4.31 0.13 -7.04
C ASP A 87 -4.21 1.32 -8.01
N ASP A 88 -4.90 2.39 -7.67
CA ASP A 88 -4.84 3.70 -8.33
C ASP A 88 -4.14 4.75 -7.44
N LEU A 89 -3.20 4.31 -6.60
CA LEU A 89 -2.29 5.19 -5.88
C LEU A 89 -1.28 5.74 -6.89
N SER A 90 -1.75 6.69 -7.69
CA SER A 90 -0.95 7.35 -8.71
C SER A 90 0.01 8.36 -8.07
N ALA A 91 1.05 8.73 -8.83
CA ALA A 91 1.95 9.81 -8.46
C ALA A 91 1.83 10.95 -9.46
N LEU A 92 1.43 12.12 -8.97
CA LEU A 92 1.39 13.43 -9.64
C LEU A 92 0.55 13.51 -10.95
N PRO A 93 -0.11 14.65 -11.21
CA PRO A 93 -0.10 15.91 -10.43
C PRO A 93 -1.09 15.89 -9.24
N VAL A 94 -0.70 16.54 -8.14
CA VAL A 94 -1.52 16.81 -6.95
C VAL A 94 -2.53 17.95 -7.19
N PRO A 95 -3.71 17.97 -6.54
CA PRO A 95 -4.20 17.01 -5.56
C PRO A 95 -4.68 15.69 -6.20
N GLN A 96 -4.46 14.57 -5.51
CA GLN A 96 -4.87 13.24 -5.99
C GLN A 96 -5.69 12.50 -4.96
N TYR A 97 -6.68 11.77 -5.44
CA TYR A 97 -7.41 10.77 -4.67
C TYR A 97 -6.87 9.42 -5.13
N GLY A 98 -6.23 8.71 -4.22
CA GLY A 98 -5.72 7.37 -4.46
C GLY A 98 -6.66 6.36 -3.82
N VAL A 99 -7.00 5.30 -4.56
CA VAL A 99 -7.79 4.17 -4.07
C VAL A 99 -7.01 2.89 -4.27
N MET A 100 -6.93 2.07 -3.24
CA MET A 100 -6.46 0.70 -3.30
C MET A 100 -7.55 -0.20 -2.73
N ASP A 101 -7.85 -1.29 -3.43
CA ASP A 101 -8.73 -2.36 -2.97
C ASP A 101 -8.11 -3.68 -3.42
N MET A 102 -7.53 -4.40 -2.45
CA MET A 102 -6.69 -5.57 -2.69
C MET A 102 -7.03 -6.69 -1.73
N ASP A 103 -7.10 -7.90 -2.27
CA ASP A 103 -7.18 -9.16 -1.56
C ASP A 103 -5.80 -9.83 -1.60
N PHE A 104 -5.34 -10.27 -0.42
CA PHE A 104 -4.08 -10.98 -0.24
C PHE A 104 -4.34 -12.33 0.42
N SER A 105 -3.68 -13.40 -0.05
CA SER A 105 -3.77 -14.71 0.60
C SER A 105 -2.53 -15.56 0.34
N GLY A 106 -2.31 -16.60 1.14
CA GLY A 106 -1.14 -17.48 1.00
C GLY A 106 0.13 -16.87 1.57
N GLY A 107 1.27 -17.53 1.32
CA GLY A 107 2.59 -17.12 1.78
C GLY A 107 2.65 -16.73 3.27
N THR A 108 3.29 -15.61 3.54
CA THR A 108 3.41 -14.95 4.86
C THR A 108 2.11 -14.32 5.34
N VAL A 109 1.19 -14.00 4.42
CA VAL A 109 -0.12 -13.40 4.73
C VAL A 109 -1.06 -14.43 5.37
N GLY A 110 -0.95 -15.69 4.98
CA GLY A 110 -1.77 -16.79 5.50
C GLY A 110 -3.16 -16.82 4.89
N THR A 111 -4.18 -16.49 5.68
CA THR A 111 -5.58 -16.49 5.22
C THR A 111 -5.91 -15.24 4.40
N LEU A 112 -7.01 -15.32 3.63
CA LEU A 112 -7.53 -14.19 2.87
C LEU A 112 -7.66 -12.94 3.76
N THR A 113 -7.00 -11.88 3.35
CA THR A 113 -7.00 -10.58 4.01
C THR A 113 -7.27 -9.51 2.97
N ARG A 114 -8.29 -8.67 3.21
CA ARG A 114 -8.64 -7.55 2.33
C ARG A 114 -8.14 -6.24 2.91
N LEU A 115 -7.44 -5.46 2.10
CA LEU A 115 -7.03 -4.09 2.42
C LEU A 115 -7.72 -3.13 1.45
N ARG A 116 -8.50 -2.19 2.01
CA ARG A 116 -9.00 -1.03 1.27
C ARG A 116 -8.40 0.23 1.85
N LEU A 117 -7.76 1.02 1.01
CA LEU A 117 -7.09 2.25 1.41
C LEU A 117 -7.52 3.38 0.47
N ASN A 118 -8.04 4.46 1.06
CA ASN A 118 -8.27 5.71 0.37
C ASN A 118 -7.34 6.77 0.94
N ILE A 119 -6.63 7.47 0.07
CA ILE A 119 -5.75 8.58 0.45
C ILE A 119 -6.07 9.82 -0.37
N THR A 120 -5.87 10.98 0.23
CA THR A 120 -5.86 12.27 -0.45
C THR A 120 -4.46 12.86 -0.36
N ILE A 121 -3.82 13.12 -1.49
CA ILE A 121 -2.52 13.78 -1.53
C ILE A 121 -2.78 15.26 -1.79
N VAL A 122 -2.61 16.14 -0.80
CA VAL A 122 -2.88 17.57 -0.95
C VAL A 122 -1.69 18.30 -1.60
N ALA A 123 -2.00 19.34 -2.37
CA ALA A 123 -1.01 20.08 -3.15
C ALA A 123 -0.25 21.16 -2.35
N THR A 124 -0.72 21.50 -1.15
CA THR A 124 -0.24 22.66 -0.38
C THR A 124 0.28 22.25 1.00
N GLY A 125 1.59 22.40 1.21
CA GLY A 125 2.30 22.10 2.46
C GLY A 125 3.78 21.79 2.20
N PRO A 126 4.68 21.76 3.20
CA PRO A 126 5.99 21.13 3.07
C PRO A 126 5.83 19.67 2.57
N PRO A 127 6.85 19.06 1.92
CA PRO A 127 6.63 18.13 0.82
C PRO A 127 5.77 16.91 1.22
N ARG A 128 4.55 16.85 0.63
CA ARG A 128 3.64 15.69 0.56
C ARG A 128 2.91 15.36 1.86
N GLU A 129 2.01 16.24 2.28
CA GLU A 129 0.93 15.87 3.20
C GLU A 129 -0.02 14.93 2.43
N MET A 130 0.05 13.64 2.77
CA MET A 130 -0.87 12.61 2.29
C MET A 130 -1.81 12.34 3.44
N ASP A 131 -3.11 12.53 3.28
CA ASP A 131 -4.12 12.23 4.28
C ASP A 131 -4.74 10.88 3.99
N VAL A 132 -4.64 9.92 4.92
CA VAL A 132 -5.43 8.69 4.84
C VAL A 132 -6.86 9.04 5.20
N THR A 133 -7.76 9.00 4.21
CA THR A 133 -9.18 9.35 4.43
C THR A 133 -10.02 8.16 4.86
N SER A 134 -9.56 6.94 4.58
CA SER A 134 -10.12 5.72 5.18
C SER A 134 -9.16 4.55 5.00
N CYS A 135 -9.03 3.71 6.01
CA CYS A 135 -8.28 2.46 5.93
C CYS A 135 -9.11 1.32 6.52
N PHE A 136 -9.40 0.30 5.71
CA PHE A 136 -10.11 -0.89 6.16
C PHE A 136 -9.27 -2.13 6.01
N LEU A 137 -9.21 -2.93 7.08
CA LEU A 137 -8.63 -4.27 7.07
C LEU A 137 -9.75 -5.27 7.37
N ASN A 138 -10.04 -6.16 6.42
CA ASN A 138 -11.16 -7.11 6.53
C ASN A 138 -12.48 -6.44 6.95
N GLU A 139 -12.80 -5.31 6.31
CA GLU A 139 -14.01 -4.50 6.58
C GLU A 139 -14.05 -3.82 7.96
N THR A 140 -12.99 -3.94 8.77
CA THR A 140 -12.83 -3.19 10.02
C THR A 140 -12.16 -1.85 9.74
N ASP A 141 -12.75 -0.76 10.24
CA ASP A 141 -12.16 0.58 10.13
C ASP A 141 -10.94 0.67 11.06
N VAL A 142 -9.77 0.94 10.48
CA VAL A 142 -8.50 1.03 11.23
C VAL A 142 -8.14 2.48 11.52
N THR A 143 -8.76 3.44 10.83
CA THR A 143 -8.50 4.86 11.05
C THR A 143 -9.01 5.33 12.41
N GLU A 144 -10.21 4.90 12.83
CA GLU A 144 -10.75 5.20 14.17
C GLU A 144 -9.92 4.53 15.28
N ASP A 145 -9.54 3.26 15.09
CA ASP A 145 -8.69 2.51 16.04
C ASP A 145 -7.32 3.20 16.24
N ALA A 146 -6.74 3.74 15.17
CA ALA A 146 -5.46 4.45 15.22
C ALA A 146 -5.57 5.80 15.94
N GLU A 147 -6.69 6.52 15.76
CA GLU A 147 -6.97 7.77 16.47
C GLU A 147 -7.18 7.52 17.98
N GLU A 148 -7.98 6.52 18.37
CA GLU A 148 -8.21 6.19 19.79
C GLU A 148 -6.91 5.81 20.50
N MET A 149 -6.03 5.07 19.82
CA MET A 149 -4.70 4.74 20.30
C MET A 149 -3.79 5.97 20.48
N TYR A 150 -3.94 6.99 19.63
CA TYR A 150 -3.17 8.22 19.74
C TYR A 150 -3.66 9.09 20.91
N GLU A 151 -4.97 9.12 21.13
CA GLU A 151 -5.58 9.88 22.23
C GLU A 151 -5.36 9.24 23.61
N ASN A 152 -5.14 7.91 23.68
CA ASN A 152 -4.96 7.15 24.92
C ASN A 152 -3.75 6.17 24.87
N PRO A 153 -2.50 6.66 24.99
CA PRO A 153 -1.29 5.83 24.93
C PRO A 153 -1.08 4.89 26.12
#